data_AF-A0A0W1GNP5-F1
#
_entry.id   AF-A0A0W1GNP5-F1
#
_cell.length_a   1.000
_cell.length_b   1.000
_cell.length_c   1.000
_cell.angle_alpha   90.00
_cell.angle_beta   90.00
_cell.angle_gamma   90.00
#
_symmetry.space_group_name_H-M   'P 1'
#
loop_
_entity.id
_entity.type
_entity.pdbx_description
1 polymer ?
#
loop_
_entity_poly.entity_id
_entity_poly.type
_entity_poly.pdbx_seq_one_letter_code
_entity_poly.pdbx_strand_id
1 'polypeptide(L)'
;MVHRLLPYAREELCAELGAAFLAADLGIALEPRPDHASYIASWIKVLQNDTRAIVQAAAHAERAVAFLHQLANPEAIKEAA
;
A
#
# COMPACT_ATOMS: atom_id res chain seq x y z
N MET A 1 9.72 -15.94 17.81
CA MET A 1 9.15 -14.58 17.68
C MET A 1 9.04 -14.07 16.23
N VAL A 2 9.77 -14.62 15.23
CA VAL A 2 9.76 -14.12 13.84
C VAL A 2 8.45 -14.34 13.07
N HIS A 3 7.68 -15.39 13.38
CA HIS A 3 6.48 -15.77 12.63
C HIS A 3 5.30 -14.77 12.76
N ARG A 4 5.29 -13.93 13.80
CA ARG A 4 4.22 -12.94 14.04
C ARG A 4 4.42 -11.63 13.25
N LEU A 5 5.60 -11.42 12.67
CA LEU A 5 5.97 -10.19 11.95
C LEU A 5 5.72 -10.26 10.45
N LEU A 6 5.66 -11.46 9.85
CA LEU A 6 5.44 -11.63 8.41
C LEU A 6 4.05 -11.18 7.94
N PRO A 7 2.94 -11.46 8.67
CA PRO A 7 1.63 -10.90 8.35
C PRO A 7 1.63 -9.36 8.42
N TYR A 8 2.27 -8.82 9.47
CA TYR A 8 2.40 -7.39 9.69
C TYR A 8 3.16 -6.70 8.54
N ALA A 9 4.26 -7.30 8.09
CA ALA A 9 5.06 -6.77 6.98
C ALA A 9 4.31 -6.76 5.63
N ARG A 10 3.37 -7.68 5.41
CA ARG A 10 2.50 -7.68 4.21
C ARG A 10 1.44 -6.58 4.28
N GLU A 11 0.83 -6.39 5.45
CA GLU A 11 -0.13 -5.31 5.69
C GLU A 11 0.54 -3.93 5.55
N GLU A 12 1.72 -3.75 6.14
CA GLU A 12 2.54 -2.55 5.99
C GLU A 12 2.88 -2.28 4.52
N LEU A 13 3.32 -3.29 3.77
CA LEU A 13 3.64 -3.13 2.35
C LEU A 13 2.41 -2.68 1.54
N CYS A 14 1.23 -3.23 1.84
CA CYS A 14 -0.02 -2.79 1.21
C CYS A 14 -0.36 -1.33 1.58
N ALA A 15 -0.21 -0.96 2.85
CA ALA A 15 -0.52 0.37 3.33
C ALA A 15 0.40 1.43 2.71
N GLU A 16 1.69 1.15 2.61
CA GLU A 16 2.71 2.07 2.06
C GLU A 16 2.55 2.24 0.55
N LEU A 17 2.26 1.16 -0.19
CA LEU A 17 1.90 1.26 -1.60
C LEU A 17 0.61 2.08 -1.80
N GLY A 18 -0.40 1.87 -0.94
CA GLY A 18 -1.64 2.63 -1.00
C GLY A 18 -1.43 4.12 -0.72
N ALA A 19 -0.63 4.45 0.29
CA ALA A 19 -0.23 5.82 0.59
C ALA A 19 0.52 6.46 -0.58
N ALA A 20 1.43 5.73 -1.22
CA ALA A 20 2.16 6.23 -2.37
C ALA A 20 1.29 6.47 -3.60
N PHE A 21 0.36 5.56 -3.90
CA PHE A 21 -0.59 5.72 -5.00
C PHE A 21 -1.52 6.92 -4.77
N LEU A 22 -2.10 7.02 -3.57
CA LEU A 22 -2.99 8.13 -3.23
C LEU A 22 -2.25 9.48 -3.23
N ALA A 23 -1.01 9.52 -2.73
CA ALA A 23 -0.19 10.72 -2.78
C ALA A 23 0.10 11.15 -4.23
N ALA A 24 0.38 10.19 -5.12
CA ALA A 24 0.56 10.46 -6.55
C ALA A 24 -0.72 11.03 -7.19
N ASP A 25 -1.88 10.44 -6.92
CA ASP A 25 -3.17 10.90 -7.44
C ASP A 25 -3.53 12.32 -6.97
N LEU A 26 -3.19 12.65 -5.71
CA LEU A 26 -3.49 13.94 -5.10
C LEU A 26 -2.40 15.00 -5.36
N GLY A 27 -1.30 14.65 -6.03
CA GLY A 27 -0.17 15.55 -6.25
C GLY A 27 0.60 15.91 -4.96
N ILE A 28 0.56 15.04 -3.95
CA ILE A 28 1.26 15.21 -2.68
C ILE A 28 2.67 14.60 -2.81
N ALA A 29 3.69 15.42 -2.60
CA ALA A 29 5.07 14.94 -2.56
C ALA A 29 5.31 14.12 -1.28
N LEU A 30 5.94 12.95 -1.43
CA LEU A 30 6.40 12.15 -0.29
C LEU A 30 7.79 12.63 0.13
N GLU A 31 7.90 13.10 1.38
CA GLU A 31 9.19 13.46 1.97
C GLU A 31 9.80 12.24 2.69
N PRO A 32 11.10 11.95 2.52
CA PRO A 32 11.76 10.88 3.25
C PRO A 32 11.72 11.14 4.76
N ARG A 33 11.21 10.19 5.56
CA ARG A 33 11.30 10.29 7.03
C ARG A 33 12.38 9.35 7.61
N PRO A 34 13.08 9.76 8.68
CA PRO A 34 14.21 9.00 9.23
C PRO A 34 13.85 7.61 9.77
N ASP A 35 12.60 7.41 10.17
CA ASP A 35 12.05 6.17 10.70
C ASP A 35 11.68 5.13 9.62
N HIS A 36 11.78 5.51 8.33
CA HIS A 36 11.43 4.66 7.19
C HIS A 36 12.33 3.45 6.97
N ALA A 37 13.55 3.47 7.51
CA ALA A 37 14.53 2.40 7.27
C ALA A 37 14.18 1.07 7.97
N SER A 38 13.37 1.11 9.03
CA SER A 38 13.13 -0.06 9.89
C SER A 38 12.24 -1.14 9.24
N TYR A 39 11.30 -0.75 8.38
CA TYR A 39 10.38 -1.67 7.66
C TYR A 39 10.96 -2.17 6.33
N ILE A 40 11.94 -1.49 5.74
CA ILE A 40 12.60 -1.96 4.51
C ILE A 40 13.22 -3.35 4.73
N ALA A 41 13.84 -3.58 5.88
CA ALA A 41 14.44 -4.87 6.23
C ALA A 41 13.39 -6.00 6.41
N SER A 42 12.19 -5.69 6.89
CA SER A 42 11.11 -6.68 7.02
C SER A 42 10.49 -6.99 5.65
N TRP A 43 10.32 -5.99 4.78
CA TRP A 43 9.81 -6.17 3.42
C TRP A 43 10.76 -6.97 2.54
N ILE A 44 12.08 -6.76 2.62
CA ILE A 44 13.07 -7.55 1.88
C ILE A 44 12.89 -9.05 2.16
N LYS A 45 12.63 -9.44 3.42
CA LYS A 45 12.36 -10.84 3.78
C LYS A 45 11.06 -11.36 3.17
N VAL A 46 10.01 -10.55 3.13
CA VAL A 46 8.74 -10.92 2.47
C VAL A 46 8.97 -11.14 0.97
N LEU A 47 9.67 -10.22 0.31
CA LEU A 47 9.92 -10.24 -1.13
C LEU A 47 10.87 -11.37 -1.54
N GLN A 48 11.85 -11.71 -0.71
CA GLN A 48 12.73 -12.86 -0.94
C GLN A 48 11.99 -14.20 -0.82
N ASN A 49 11.00 -14.28 0.07
CA ASN A 49 10.21 -15.50 0.27
C ASN A 49 9.08 -15.66 -0.75
N ASP A 50 8.59 -14.56 -1.34
CA ASP A 50 7.50 -14.55 -2.30
C ASP A 50 7.67 -13.42 -3.32
N THR A 51 8.11 -13.77 -4.52
CA THR A 51 8.31 -12.82 -5.62
C THR A 51 7.02 -12.18 -6.12
N ARG A 52 5.86 -12.77 -5.81
CA ARG A 52 4.53 -12.22 -6.17
C ARG A 52 3.99 -11.30 -5.08
N ALA A 53 4.62 -11.23 -3.91
CA ALA A 53 4.12 -10.44 -2.78
C ALA A 53 3.96 -8.95 -3.14
N ILE A 54 4.90 -8.39 -3.93
CA ILE A 54 4.81 -6.98 -4.34
C ILE A 54 3.62 -6.70 -5.26
N VAL A 55 3.36 -7.59 -6.23
CA VAL A 55 2.26 -7.43 -7.19
C VAL A 55 0.92 -7.65 -6.49
N GLN A 56 0.85 -8.62 -5.57
CA GLN A 56 -0.34 -8.83 -4.74
C GLN A 56 -0.62 -7.63 -3.84
N ALA A 57 0.39 -7.13 -3.13
CA ALA A 57 0.25 -5.95 -2.28
C ALA A 57 -0.20 -4.73 -3.10
N ALA A 58 0.38 -4.51 -4.28
CA ALA A 58 -0.04 -3.44 -5.18
C ALA A 58 -1.50 -3.58 -5.64
N ALA A 59 -1.95 -4.78 -6.01
CA ALA A 59 -3.35 -5.02 -6.40
C ALA A 59 -4.35 -4.86 -5.24
N HIS A 60 -3.92 -5.10 -4.00
CA HIS A 60 -4.72 -4.79 -2.81
C HIS A 60 -4.75 -3.28 -2.52
N ALA A 61 -3.60 -2.62 -2.61
CA ALA A 61 -3.46 -1.18 -2.44
C ALA A 61 -4.30 -0.39 -3.46
N GLU A 62 -4.25 -0.77 -4.73
CA GLU A 62 -5.03 -0.15 -5.81
C GLU A 62 -6.54 -0.22 -5.51
N ARG A 63 -7.05 -1.38 -5.11
CA ARG A 63 -8.46 -1.53 -4.71
C ARG A 63 -8.84 -0.65 -3.52
N ALA A 64 -7.95 -0.50 -2.54
CA ALA A 64 -8.18 0.37 -1.40
C ALA A 64 -8.24 1.85 -1.82
N VAL A 65 -7.32 2.29 -2.69
CA VAL A 65 -7.29 3.67 -3.21
C VAL A 65 -8.51 3.96 -4.08
N ALA A 66 -8.90 3.03 -4.95
CA ALA A 66 -10.12 3.15 -5.75
C ALA A 66 -11.37 3.32 -4.87
N PHE A 67 -11.47 2.54 -3.78
CA PHE A 67 -12.53 2.69 -2.79
C PHE A 67 -12.52 4.07 -2.13
N LEU A 68 -11.35 4.60 -1.75
CA LEU A 68 -11.23 5.94 -1.16
C LEU A 68 -11.66 7.05 -2.13
N HIS A 69 -11.28 6.96 -3.40
CA HIS A 69 -11.72 7.92 -4.43
C HIS A 69 -13.23 7.88 -4.65
N GLN A 70 -13.82 6.68 -4.71
CA GLN A 70 -15.27 6.50 -4.79
C GLN A 70 -15.97 7.14 -3.59
N LEU A 71 -15.47 6.90 -2.38
CA LEU A 71 -16.04 7.47 -1.16
C LEU A 71 -15.91 9.00 -1.12
N ALA A 72 -14.79 9.54 -1.61
CA ALA A 72 -14.54 10.98 -1.67
C ALA A 72 -15.42 11.70 -2.72
N ASN A 73 -15.84 11.01 -3.78
CA ASN A 73 -16.76 11.53 -4.80
C ASN A 73 -17.93 10.57 -5.07
N PRO A 74 -18.98 10.59 -4.22
CA PRO A 74 -20.11 9.65 -4.33
C PRO A 74 -20.94 9.79 -5.61
N GLU A 75 -20.93 10.96 -6.27
CA GLU A 75 -21.67 11.17 -7.52
C GLU A 75 -21.02 10.43 -8.70
N ALA A 76 -19.69 10.27 -8.71
CA ALA A 76 -18.98 9.49 -9.74
C ALA A 76 -19.37 7.99 -9.71
N ILE A 77 -19.83 7.47 -8.57
CA ILE A 77 -20.33 6.09 -8.43
C ILE A 77 -21.65 5.90 -9.20
N LYS A 78 -22.50 6.93 -9.27
CA LYS A 78 -23.80 6.85 -9.95
C LYS A 78 -23.70 6.89 -11.47
N GLU A 79 -22.66 7.53 -12.02
CA GLU A 79 -22.45 7.63 -13.48
C GLU A 79 -21.83 6.35 -14.09
N ALA A 80 -21.16 5.54 -13.29
CA ALA A 80 -20.52 4.30 -13.73
C ALA A 80 -21.39 3.03 -13.60
N ALA A 81 -22.58 3.14 -12.99
CA ALA A 81 -23.52 2.05 -12.73
C ALA A 81 -24.76 2.14 -13.62
#